data_AF-A0A7R9WG05-F1
#
_entry.id   AF-A0A7R9WG05-F1
#
_cell.length_a   1.000
_cell.length_b   1.000
_cell.length_c   1.000
_cell.angle_alpha   90.00
_cell.angle_beta   90.00
_cell.angle_gamma   90.00
#
_symmetry.space_group_name_H-M   'P 1'
#
loop_
_entity.id
_entity.type
_entity.pdbx_description
1 polymer ?
#
loop_
_entity_poly.entity_id
_entity_poly.type
_entity_poly.pdbx_seq_one_letter_code
_entity_poly.pdbx_strand_id
1 'polypeptide(L)'
;DKVREKARQKRLAAELAAGGKNAKQIKAEQRAAERVRRSKERRAEAIAKGRNPNKKRGRQQRIFDEWDELAKEERLHKKLRKHKITKEEFKRLMYGDKKGKKGVGGGDDGGDDDDDVMIDSDLEV
;
A
#
# COMPACT_ATOMS: atom_id res chain seq x y z
N ASP A 1 29.61 45.21 13.65
CA ASP A 1 29.98 43.90 14.25
C ASP A 1 30.36 42.91 13.14
N LYS A 2 31.66 42.75 12.88
CA LYS A 2 32.20 42.04 11.69
C LYS A 2 32.05 40.51 11.77
N VAL A 3 31.94 39.97 12.98
CA VAL A 3 31.77 38.51 13.22
C VAL A 3 30.37 38.08 12.80
N ARG A 4 29.38 38.91 13.11
CA ARG A 4 27.98 38.68 12.74
C ARG A 4 27.78 38.68 11.22
N GLU A 5 28.48 39.56 10.52
CA GLU A 5 28.40 39.66 9.06
C GLU A 5 29.08 38.47 8.35
N LYS A 6 30.22 37.98 8.87
CA LYS A 6 30.84 36.74 8.38
C LYS A 6 29.93 35.52 8.56
N ALA A 7 29.22 35.43 9.69
CA ALA A 7 28.27 34.36 9.94
C ALA A 7 27.07 34.42 8.97
N ARG A 8 26.60 35.63 8.61
CA ARG A 8 25.57 35.82 7.59
C ARG A 8 26.02 35.35 6.21
N GLN A 9 27.21 35.73 5.78
CA GLN A 9 27.74 35.31 4.47
C GLN A 9 27.94 33.80 4.38
N LYS A 10 28.40 33.16 5.47
CA LYS A 10 28.57 31.70 5.51
C LYS A 10 27.24 30.95 5.39
N ARG A 11 26.15 31.49 5.95
CA ARG A 11 24.79 30.93 5.80
C ARG A 11 24.27 31.09 4.37
N LEU A 12 24.41 32.29 3.79
CA LEU A 12 24.03 32.54 2.40
C LEU A 12 24.78 31.63 1.41
N ALA A 13 26.08 31.42 1.62
CA ALA A 13 26.87 30.51 0.79
C ALA A 13 26.42 29.05 0.92
N ALA A 14 26.03 28.61 2.12
CA ALA A 14 25.50 27.27 2.33
C ALA A 14 24.11 27.09 1.69
N GLU A 15 23.25 28.11 1.71
CA GLU A 15 21.94 28.10 1.05
C GLU A 15 22.06 28.11 -0.48
N LEU A 16 23.03 28.85 -1.03
CA LEU A 16 23.37 28.83 -2.46
C LEU A 16 23.95 27.49 -2.90
N ALA A 17 24.85 26.89 -2.11
CA ALA A 17 25.44 25.58 -2.39
C ALA A 17 24.42 24.43 -2.29
N ALA A 18 23.42 24.54 -1.40
CA ALA A 18 22.29 23.63 -1.32
C ALA A 18 21.22 23.87 -2.42
N GLY A 19 21.48 24.76 -3.38
CA GLY A 19 20.59 25.05 -4.50
C GLY A 19 19.28 25.75 -4.12
N GLY A 20 19.24 26.43 -2.97
CA GLY A 20 18.08 27.21 -2.51
C GLY A 20 16.82 26.40 -2.15
N LYS A 21 16.85 25.06 -2.22
CA LYS A 21 15.68 24.23 -1.92
C LYS A 21 15.59 23.95 -0.43
N ASN A 22 14.47 24.35 0.18
CA ASN A 22 14.18 24.10 1.60
C ASN A 22 14.15 22.59 1.87
N ALA A 23 14.63 22.12 3.03
CA ALA A 23 14.60 20.69 3.41
C ALA A 23 13.20 20.03 3.26
N LYS A 24 12.12 20.82 3.40
CA LYS A 24 10.75 20.38 3.12
C LYS A 24 10.49 20.14 1.63
N GLN A 25 11.03 20.98 0.75
CA GLN A 25 10.93 20.83 -0.71
C GLN A 25 11.71 19.61 -1.19
N ILE A 26 12.91 19.37 -0.64
CA ILE A 26 13.70 18.17 -0.96
C ILE A 26 12.93 16.90 -0.56
N LYS A 27 12.30 16.87 0.63
CA LYS A 27 11.45 15.74 1.04
C LYS A 27 10.19 15.60 0.18
N ALA A 28 9.58 16.71 -0.23
CA ALA A 28 8.42 16.68 -1.12
C ALA A 28 8.79 16.14 -2.51
N GLU A 29 9.95 16.54 -3.04
CA GLU A 29 10.52 16.07 -4.31
C GLU A 29 10.86 14.58 -4.25
N GLN A 30 11.45 14.11 -3.15
CA GLN A 30 11.68 12.68 -2.90
C GLN A 30 10.37 11.88 -2.87
N ARG A 31 9.34 12.37 -2.17
CA ARG A 31 8.02 11.71 -2.15
C ARG A 31 7.35 11.70 -3.53
N ALA A 32 7.49 12.78 -4.30
CA ALA A 32 6.99 12.84 -5.67
C ALA A 32 7.73 11.82 -6.56
N ALA A 33 9.06 11.75 -6.45
CA ALA A 33 9.88 10.77 -7.16
C ALA A 33 9.51 9.33 -6.78
N GLU A 34 9.28 9.04 -5.50
CA GLU A 34 8.84 7.73 -5.02
C GLU A 34 7.46 7.34 -5.57
N ARG A 35 6.51 8.29 -5.61
CA ARG A 35 5.18 8.07 -6.21
C ARG A 35 5.29 7.73 -7.69
N VAL A 36 6.15 8.44 -8.42
CA VAL A 36 6.40 8.17 -9.85
C VAL A 36 7.05 6.79 -10.03
N ARG A 37 8.04 6.43 -9.20
CA ARG A 37 8.70 5.12 -9.24
C ARG A 37 7.70 3.99 -9.01
N ARG A 38 6.88 4.09 -7.96
CA ARG A 38 5.84 3.10 -7.64
C ARG A 38 4.75 3.00 -8.70
N SER A 39 4.47 4.08 -9.42
CA SER A 39 3.56 4.06 -10.58
C SER A 39 4.17 3.29 -11.76
N LYS A 40 5.46 3.51 -12.04
CA LYS A 40 6.21 2.78 -13.08
C LYS A 40 6.31 1.29 -12.76
N GLU A 41 6.61 0.93 -11.51
CA GLU A 41 6.67 -0.46 -11.04
C GLU A 41 5.32 -1.18 -11.26
N ARG A 42 4.20 -0.57 -10.83
CA ARG A 42 2.87 -1.14 -11.05
C ARG A 42 2.51 -1.30 -12.54
N ARG A 43 2.94 -0.36 -13.38
CA ARG A 43 2.77 -0.48 -14.84
C ARG A 43 3.62 -1.61 -15.41
N ALA A 44 4.86 -1.75 -14.96
CA ALA A 44 5.77 -2.83 -15.38
C ALA A 44 5.23 -4.21 -14.95
N GLU A 45 4.73 -4.35 -13.72
CA GLU A 45 4.09 -5.58 -13.25
C GLU A 45 2.84 -5.93 -14.06
N ALA A 46 2.03 -4.93 -14.45
CA ALA A 46 0.87 -5.16 -15.30
C ALA A 46 1.29 -5.65 -16.70
N ILE A 47 2.32 -5.04 -17.29
CA ILE A 47 2.89 -5.46 -18.58
C ILE A 47 3.49 -6.87 -18.48
N ALA A 48 4.19 -7.20 -17.39
CA ALA A 48 4.76 -8.53 -17.17
C ALA A 48 3.68 -9.62 -17.06
N LYS A 49 2.49 -9.27 -16.55
CA LYS A 49 1.30 -10.13 -16.56
C LYS A 49 0.57 -10.17 -17.92
N GLY A 50 1.15 -9.59 -18.97
CA GLY A 50 0.56 -9.50 -20.31
C GLY A 50 -0.57 -8.48 -20.44
N ARG A 51 -0.73 -7.57 -19.48
CA ARG A 51 -1.86 -6.62 -19.44
C ARG A 51 -1.45 -5.28 -20.03
N ASN A 52 -2.35 -4.68 -20.80
CA ASN A 52 -2.16 -3.33 -21.34
C ASN A 52 -2.59 -2.28 -20.31
N PRO A 53 -1.64 -1.51 -19.71
CA PRO A 53 -1.95 -0.52 -18.67
C PRO A 53 -2.73 0.70 -19.20
N ASN A 54 -2.79 0.89 -20.53
CA ASN A 54 -3.51 2.01 -21.16
C ASN A 54 -4.99 1.70 -21.42
N LYS A 55 -5.42 0.43 -21.23
CA LYS A 55 -6.82 0.03 -21.41
C LYS A 55 -7.50 -0.15 -20.06
N LYS A 56 -8.77 0.25 -19.96
CA LYS A 56 -9.60 0.03 -18.77
C LYS A 56 -9.74 -1.47 -18.53
N ARG A 57 -9.56 -1.91 -17.28
CA ARG A 57 -9.79 -3.31 -16.89
C ARG A 57 -11.27 -3.65 -17.11
N GLY A 58 -11.54 -4.62 -17.98
CA GLY A 58 -12.88 -5.16 -18.21
C GLY A 58 -13.42 -5.90 -16.98
N ARG A 59 -14.74 -6.09 -16.90
CA ARG A 59 -15.40 -6.80 -15.78
C ARG A 59 -14.86 -8.21 -15.60
N GLN A 60 -14.72 -8.95 -16.69
CA GLN A 60 -14.17 -10.31 -16.69
C GLN A 60 -12.73 -10.36 -16.17
N GLN A 61 -11.91 -9.36 -16.51
CA GLN A 61 -10.53 -9.29 -16.02
C GLN A 61 -10.48 -9.12 -14.49
N ARG A 62 -11.41 -8.36 -13.91
CA ARG A 62 -11.50 -8.21 -12.46
C ARG A 62 -11.86 -9.54 -11.80
N ILE A 63 -12.82 -10.26 -12.38
CA ILE A 63 -13.23 -11.59 -11.90
C ILE A 63 -12.05 -12.57 -11.94
N PHE A 64 -11.27 -12.62 -13.03
CA PHE A 64 -10.09 -13.48 -13.08
C PHE A 64 -9.02 -13.10 -12.06
N ASP A 65 -8.83 -11.80 -11.82
CA ASP A 65 -7.90 -11.34 -10.79
C ASP A 65 -8.36 -11.73 -9.37
N GLU A 66 -9.67 -11.65 -9.10
CA GLU A 66 -10.28 -12.12 -7.85
C GLU A 66 -10.12 -13.64 -7.70
N TRP A 67 -10.27 -14.40 -8.79
CA TRP A 67 -10.06 -15.85 -8.79
C TRP A 67 -8.59 -16.21 -8.54
N ASP A 68 -7.64 -15.49 -9.15
CA ASP A 68 -6.21 -15.69 -8.92
C ASP A 68 -5.84 -15.39 -7.45
N GLU A 69 -6.46 -14.37 -6.85
CA GLU A 69 -6.29 -14.02 -5.44
C GLU A 69 -6.88 -15.11 -4.51
N LEU A 70 -8.10 -15.57 -4.79
CA LEU A 70 -8.74 -16.69 -4.07
C LEU A 70 -7.93 -17.99 -4.17
N ALA A 71 -7.39 -18.30 -5.36
CA ALA A 71 -6.54 -19.47 -5.54
C ALA A 71 -5.22 -19.36 -4.77
N LYS A 72 -4.63 -18.17 -4.68
CA LYS A 72 -3.44 -17.91 -3.86
C LYS A 72 -3.75 -18.11 -2.38
N GLU A 73 -4.88 -17.59 -1.91
CA GLU A 73 -5.35 -17.78 -0.55
C GLU A 73 -5.54 -19.26 -0.21
N GLU A 74 -6.25 -20.01 -1.06
CA GLU A 74 -6.49 -21.44 -0.85
C GLU A 74 -5.17 -22.23 -0.80
N ARG A 75 -4.21 -21.92 -1.67
CA ARG A 75 -2.88 -22.55 -1.66
C ARG A 75 -2.12 -22.28 -0.36
N LEU A 76 -2.14 -21.04 0.12
CA LEU A 76 -1.47 -20.68 1.37
C LEU A 76 -2.20 -21.29 2.57
N HIS A 77 -3.52 -21.32 2.57
CA HIS A 77 -4.32 -21.96 3.61
C HIS A 77 -4.05 -23.47 3.66
N LYS A 78 -3.94 -24.14 2.50
CA LYS A 78 -3.50 -25.55 2.43
C LYS A 78 -2.09 -25.74 3.01
N LYS A 79 -1.16 -24.81 2.78
CA LYS A 79 0.18 -24.86 3.39
C LYS A 79 0.14 -24.63 4.91
N LEU A 80 -0.74 -23.74 5.39
CA LEU A 80 -0.95 -23.47 6.81
C LEU A 80 -1.55 -24.70 7.52
N ARG A 81 -2.59 -25.33 6.94
CA ARG A 81 -3.16 -26.59 7.45
C ARG A 81 -2.16 -27.74 7.47
N LYS A 82 -1.22 -27.75 6.51
CA LYS A 82 -0.12 -28.73 6.48
C LYS A 82 1.08 -28.33 7.37
N HIS A 83 0.94 -27.27 8.17
CA HIS A 83 1.99 -26.70 9.02
C HIS A 83 3.31 -26.38 8.29
N LYS A 84 3.26 -26.19 6.96
CA LYS A 84 4.43 -25.82 6.14
C LYS A 84 4.79 -24.34 6.24
N ILE A 85 3.85 -23.53 6.70
CA ILE A 85 4.01 -22.10 6.96
C ILE A 85 3.36 -21.77 8.29
N THR A 86 3.89 -20.77 8.99
CA THR A 86 3.27 -20.24 10.21
C THR A 86 2.09 -19.33 9.88
N LYS A 87 1.22 -19.07 10.87
CA LYS A 87 0.11 -18.11 10.73
C LYS A 87 0.62 -16.69 10.42
N GLU A 88 1.80 -16.35 10.93
CA GLU A 88 2.46 -15.06 10.65
C GLU A 88 2.97 -14.99 9.22
N GLU A 89 3.59 -16.07 8.73
CA GLU A 89 4.01 -16.17 7.32
C GLU A 89 2.83 -16.15 6.36
N PHE A 90 1.71 -16.80 6.71
CA PHE A 90 0.47 -16.71 5.94
C PHE A 90 0.01 -15.25 5.80
N LYS A 91 -0.09 -14.52 6.93
CA LYS A 91 -0.48 -13.11 6.92
C LYS A 91 0.50 -12.24 6.12
N ARG A 92 1.80 -12.50 6.23
CA ARG A 92 2.85 -11.81 5.46
C ARG A 92 2.76 -12.08 3.96
N LEU A 93 2.54 -13.33 3.56
CA LEU A 93 2.44 -13.73 2.15
C LEU A 93 1.13 -13.27 1.48
N MET A 94 0.06 -13.15 2.27
CA MET A 94 -1.22 -12.62 1.81
C MET A 94 -1.22 -11.09 1.73
N TYR A 95 -0.94 -10.40 2.84
CA TYR A 95 -1.15 -8.96 2.97
C TYR A 95 0.13 -8.12 2.89
N GLY A 96 1.28 -8.78 2.74
CA GLY A 96 2.60 -8.14 2.85
C GLY A 96 2.98 -7.86 4.31
N ASP A 97 4.26 -7.60 4.57
CA ASP A 97 4.70 -7.12 5.88
C ASP A 97 4.07 -5.75 6.17
N LYS A 98 3.10 -5.70 7.09
CA LYS A 98 2.56 -4.45 7.66
C LYS A 98 3.61 -3.67 8.46
N LYS A 99 4.82 -4.20 8.65
CA LYS A 99 5.94 -3.58 9.36
C LYS A 99 6.63 -2.52 8.48
N GLY A 100 5.95 -1.40 8.22
CA GLY A 100 6.59 -0.22 7.61
C GLY A 100 5.71 0.75 6.83
N LYS A 101 4.42 0.46 6.63
CA LYS A 101 3.55 1.33 5.82
C LYS A 101 2.71 2.28 6.68
N LYS A 102 3.36 3.22 7.38
CA LYS A 102 2.68 4.44 7.84
C LYS A 102 2.54 5.39 6.66
N GLY A 103 1.34 5.41 6.05
CA GLY A 103 0.98 6.46 5.09
C GLY A 103 -0.16 6.09 4.15
N VAL A 104 -1.34 6.65 4.45
CA VAL A 104 -2.59 6.73 3.67
C VAL A 104 -3.48 5.48 3.84
N GLY A 105 -4.58 5.48 4.59
CA GLY A 105 -5.51 6.56 4.93
C GLY A 105 -6.73 6.50 4.02
N GLY A 106 -7.77 5.79 4.47
CA GLY A 106 -9.14 5.79 3.93
C GLY A 106 -10.05 5.15 4.99
N GLY A 107 -10.88 5.98 5.64
CA GLY A 107 -11.82 5.63 6.73
C GLY A 107 -12.89 4.63 6.30
N ASP A 108 -13.43 3.80 7.19
CA ASP A 108 -14.27 4.11 8.37
C ASP A 108 -15.69 4.55 7.97
N ASP A 109 -16.61 3.59 8.05
CA ASP A 109 -18.07 3.68 8.21
C ASP A 109 -18.44 2.26 8.69
N GLY A 110 -18.52 1.97 10.00
CA GLY A 110 -19.68 2.24 10.86
C GLY A 110 -20.83 1.36 10.38
N GLY A 111 -21.18 0.20 10.95
CA GLY A 111 -21.35 -0.10 12.36
C GLY A 111 -22.79 0.16 12.77
N ASP A 112 -23.76 -0.59 12.21
CA ASP A 112 -25.10 -0.77 12.77
C ASP A 112 -25.35 -2.29 12.89
N ASP A 113 -25.02 -2.80 14.08
CA ASP A 113 -25.59 -4.01 14.66
C ASP A 113 -26.98 -3.62 15.18
N ASP A 114 -28.04 -4.05 14.50
CA ASP A 114 -29.39 -4.11 15.08
C ASP A 114 -30.02 -5.47 14.76
N ASP A 115 -30.22 -6.21 15.85
CA ASP A 115 -31.36 -7.07 16.16
C ASP A 115 -31.54 -8.44 15.48
N ASP A 116 -31.09 -9.45 16.21
CA ASP A 116 -31.94 -10.52 16.76
C ASP A 116 -33.22 -10.86 15.97
N VAL A 117 -33.14 -11.89 15.13
CA VAL A 117 -34.28 -12.80 14.94
C VAL A 117 -33.84 -14.19 15.33
N MET A 118 -34.23 -14.52 16.55
CA MET A 118 -34.17 -15.81 17.21
C MET A 118 -34.55 -16.96 16.27
N ILE A 119 -33.76 -18.01 16.42
CA ILE A 119 -34.13 -19.40 16.22
C ILE A 119 -35.56 -19.63 16.71
N ASP A 120 -36.43 -20.14 15.83
CA ASP A 120 -37.43 -21.13 16.21
C ASP A 120 -37.28 -22.33 15.28
N SER A 121 -36.46 -23.26 15.77
CA SER A 121 -36.58 -24.68 15.52
C SER A 121 -37.94 -25.15 16.05
N ASP A 122 -38.93 -25.34 15.18
CA ASP A 122 -39.95 -26.39 15.28
C ASP A 122 -40.95 -26.26 14.11
N LEU A 123 -40.79 -27.11 13.10
CA LEU A 123 -41.95 -27.64 12.38
C LEU A 123 -41.76 -29.15 12.29
N GLU A 124 -42.45 -29.82 13.21
CA GLU A 124 -42.56 -31.25 13.37
C GLU A 124 -43.08 -31.96 12.10
N VAL A 125 -42.58 -33.19 11.92
CA VAL A 125 -43.20 -34.42 11.37
C VAL A 125 -44.12 -34.30 10.16
#